data_AF-A0A4U8TML9-F1
#
_entry.id   AF-A0A4U8TML9-F1
#
_cell.length_a   1.000
_cell.length_b   1.000
_cell.length_c   1.000
_cell.angle_alpha   90.00
_cell.angle_beta   90.00
_cell.angle_gamma   90.00
#
_symmetry.space_group_name_H-M   'P 1'
#
loop_
_entity.id
_entity.type
_entity.pdbx_description
1 polymer ?
#
loop_
_entity_poly.entity_id
_entity_poly.type
_entity_poly.pdbx_seq_one_letter_code
_entity_poly.pdbx_strand_id
1 'polypeptide(L)' 'MIKKTCKELGLTYRELGEKIGLTEASIKRLASSDEINLQVEKSLQMLLKINELESELQDFRTIKRLLLK' A
#
# COMPACT_ATOMS: atom_id res chain seq x y z
N MET A 1 7.68 -9.25 -1.07
CA MET A 1 6.73 -8.15 -1.39
C MET A 1 6.22 -7.43 -0.14
N ILE A 2 5.59 -8.14 0.81
CA ILE A 2 5.01 -7.56 2.04
C ILE A 2 5.98 -6.64 2.80
N LYS A 3 7.19 -7.12 3.14
CA LYS A 3 8.21 -6.31 3.83
C LYS A 3 8.56 -5.02 3.08
N LYS A 4 8.63 -5.09 1.75
CA LYS A 4 8.90 -3.93 0.88
C LYS A 4 7.74 -2.94 0.96
N THR A 5 6.50 -3.39 0.78
CA THR A 5 5.31 -2.53 0.84
C THR A 5 5.16 -1.84 2.21
N CYS A 6 5.41 -2.56 3.32
CA CYS A 6 5.43 -1.95 4.65
C CYS A 6 6.47 -0.84 4.77
N LYS A 7 7.69 -1.07 4.26
CA LYS A 7 8.76 -0.07 4.30
C LYS A 7 8.45 1.14 3.41
N GLU A 8 7.91 0.91 2.23
CA GLU A 8 7.58 1.94 1.24
C GLU A 8 6.45 2.85 1.71
N LEU A 9 5.41 2.28 2.33
CA LEU A 9 4.24 3.01 2.80
C LEU A 9 4.32 3.43 4.28
N GLY A 10 5.43 3.12 4.97
CA GLY A 10 5.59 3.40 6.41
C GLY A 10 4.59 2.67 7.31
N LEU A 11 4.16 1.46 6.91
CA LEU A 11 3.11 0.71 7.59
C LEU A 11 3.68 -0.43 8.46
N THR A 12 3.05 -0.65 9.60
CA THR A 12 3.19 -1.89 10.36
C THR A 12 2.49 -3.06 9.65
N TYR A 13 2.79 -4.30 10.04
CA TYR A 13 2.08 -5.47 9.51
C TYR A 13 0.60 -5.49 9.85
N ARG A 14 0.22 -4.90 10.99
CA ARG A 14 -1.19 -4.75 11.39
C ARG A 14 -1.92 -3.83 10.43
N GLU A 15 -1.37 -2.64 10.18
CA GLU A 15 -1.99 -1.64 9.29
C GLU A 15 -2.02 -2.10 7.84
N LEU A 16 -0.98 -2.81 7.38
CA LEU A 16 -0.99 -3.43 6.07
C LEU A 16 -2.13 -4.45 5.97
N GLY A 17 -2.27 -5.32 6.97
CA GLY A 17 -3.35 -6.31 7.05
C GLY A 17 -4.72 -5.66 6.97
N GLU A 18 -4.97 -4.63 7.77
CA GLU A 18 -6.23 -3.86 7.77
C GLU A 18 -6.54 -3.30 6.37
N LYS A 19 -5.54 -2.75 5.67
CA LYS A 19 -5.73 -2.19 4.32
C LYS A 19 -6.04 -3.22 3.24
N ILE A 20 -5.54 -4.46 3.37
CA ILE A 20 -5.76 -5.53 2.38
C ILE A 20 -6.72 -6.63 2.84
N GLY A 21 -7.42 -6.43 3.97
CA GLY A 21 -8.44 -7.35 4.48
C GLY A 21 -7.88 -8.62 5.12
N LEU A 22 -6.72 -8.56 5.77
CA LEU A 22 -6.05 -9.68 6.44
C LEU A 22 -5.69 -9.36 7.88
N THR A 23 -5.54 -10.40 8.70
CA THR A 23 -5.05 -10.26 10.08
C THR A 23 -3.53 -10.06 10.12
N GLU A 24 -3.02 -9.38 11.15
CA GLU A 24 -1.58 -9.21 11.38
C GLU A 24 -0.84 -10.56 11.39
N ALA A 25 -1.43 -11.59 12.00
CA ALA A 25 -0.86 -12.94 12.03
C ALA A 25 -0.71 -13.54 10.63
N SER A 26 -1.70 -13.33 9.74
CA SER A 26 -1.62 -13.78 8.35
C SER A 26 -0.52 -13.04 7.59
N ILE A 27 -0.40 -11.72 7.78
CA ILE A 27 0.68 -10.92 7.18
C ILE A 27 2.05 -11.39 7.67
N LYS A 28 2.24 -11.64 8.97
CA LYS A 28 3.51 -12.14 9.52
C LYS A 28 3.92 -13.49 8.91
N ARG A 29 2.96 -14.41 8.78
CA ARG A 29 3.18 -15.73 8.16
C ARG A 29 3.60 -15.56 6.69
N LEU A 30 2.84 -14.77 5.92
CA LEU A 30 3.11 -14.52 4.50
C LEU A 30 4.42 -13.75 4.28
N ALA A 31 4.80 -12.85 5.18
CA ALA A 31 6.05 -12.09 5.12
C ALA A 31 7.30 -12.95 5.32
N SER A 32 7.13 -14.14 5.90
CA SER A 32 8.18 -15.11 6.19
C SER A 32 8.11 -16.34 5.28
N SER A 33 7.10 -16.41 4.41
CA SER A 33 6.90 -17.47 3.42
C SER A 33 7.59 -17.09 2.10
N ASP A 34 8.15 -18.08 1.40
CA ASP A 34 8.69 -17.90 0.05
C ASP A 34 7.57 -17.77 -1.00
N GLU A 35 6.36 -18.19 -0.66
CA GLU A 35 5.19 -18.10 -1.53
C GLU A 35 4.16 -17.12 -0.97
N ILE A 36 3.82 -16.12 -1.79
CA ILE A 36 2.67 -15.24 -1.60
C ILE A 36 1.67 -15.61 -2.68
N ASN A 37 0.42 -15.89 -2.31
CA ASN A 37 -0.59 -16.22 -3.30
C ASN A 37 -0.96 -15.00 -4.16
N LEU A 38 -1.51 -15.28 -5.35
CA LEU A 38 -1.84 -14.25 -6.34
C LEU A 38 -2.81 -13.19 -5.82
N GLN A 39 -3.75 -13.58 -4.94
CA GLN A 39 -4.71 -12.63 -4.37
C GLN A 39 -4.01 -11.58 -3.51
N VAL A 40 -3.11 -12.00 -2.61
CA VAL A 40 -2.34 -11.09 -1.76
C VAL A 40 -1.44 -10.22 -2.61
N GLU A 41 -0.77 -10.79 -3.60
CA GLU A 41 0.06 -10.02 -4.54
C GLU A 41 -0.75 -8.92 -5.23
N LYS A 42 -1.93 -9.24 -5.77
CA LYS A 42 -2.80 -8.27 -6.44
C LYS A 42 -3.31 -7.19 -5.48
N SER A 43 -3.70 -7.57 -4.26
CA SER A 43 -4.09 -6.58 -3.25
C SER A 43 -2.96 -5.61 -2.91
N LEU A 44 -1.71 -6.08 -2.82
CA LEU A 44 -0.55 -5.22 -2.57
C LEU A 44 -0.25 -4.31 -3.77
N GLN A 45 -0.35 -4.82 -5.01
CA GLN A 45 -0.20 -4.02 -6.23
C GLN A 45 -1.25 -2.90 -6.29
N MET A 46 -2.51 -3.23 -5.98
CA MET A 46 -3.60 -2.25 -5.94
C MET A 46 -3.36 -1.18 -4.87
N LEU A 47 -2.95 -1.57 -3.66
CA LEU A 47 -2.68 -0.62 -2.58
C LEU A 47 -1.56 0.36 -2.96
N LEU A 48 -0.47 -0.14 -3.56
CA LEU A 48 0.63 0.71 -4.05
C LEU A 48 0.13 1.68 -5.13
N LYS A 49 -0.67 1.20 -6.09
CA LYS A 49 -1.20 2.04 -7.16
C LYS A 49 -2.15 3.12 -6.63
N ILE A 50 -2.97 2.79 -5.63
CA ILE A 50 -3.83 3.78 -4.96
C ILE A 50 -2.98 4.88 -4.32
N ASN A 51 -1.93 4.52 -3.58
CA ASN A 51 -1.05 5.51 -2.95
C ASN A 51 -0.36 6.43 -3.97
N GLU A 52 0.13 5.86 -5.07
CA GLU A 52 0.71 6.63 -6.18
C GLU A 52 -0.29 7.63 -6.76
N LEU A 53 -1.51 7.17 -7.08
CA LEU A 53 -2.57 8.02 -7.63
C LEU A 53 -3.03 9.10 -6.64
N GLU A 54 -3.08 8.80 -5.35
CA GLU A 54 -3.39 9.78 -4.31
C GLU A 54 -2.33 10.88 -4.24
N SER A 55 -1.05 10.53 -4.39
CA SER A 55 0.07 11.48 -4.47
C SER A 55 -0.03 12.36 -5.72
N GLU A 56 -0.20 11.77 -6.90
CA GLU A 56 -0.36 12.51 -8.16
C GLU A 56 -1.56 13.49 -8.10
N LEU A 57 -2.67 13.05 -7.51
CA LEU A 57 -3.85 13.88 -7.32
C LEU A 57 -3.60 15.04 -6.36
N GLN A 58 -2.82 14.83 -5.29
CA GLN A 58 -2.42 15.89 -4.37
C GLN A 58 -1.54 16.94 -5.07
N ASP A 59 -0.58 16.51 -5.88
CA ASP A 59 0.28 17.41 -6.66
C ASP A 59 -0.54 18.23 -7.65
N PHE A 60 -1.45 17.58 -8.38
CA PHE A 60 -2.37 18.26 -9.29
C PHE A 60 -3.23 19.30 -8.57
N ARG A 61 -3.80 18.95 -7.40
CA ARG A 61 -4.60 19.88 -6.58
C ARG A 61 -3.77 21.06 -6.09
N THR A 62 -2.50 20.84 -5.76
CA THR A 62 -1.57 21.88 -5.33
C THR A 62 -1.28 22.85 -6.47
N ILE A 63 -0.94 22.35 -7.66
CA ILE A 63 -0.72 23.17 -8.85
C ILE A 63 -1.98 23.98 -9.18
N LYS A 64 -3.15 23.33 -9.21
CA LYS A 64 -4.43 24.01 -9.48
C LYS A 64 -4.69 25.15 -8.49
N ARG A 65 -4.38 24.96 -7.21
CA ARG A 65 -4.53 26.01 -6.19
C ARG A 65 -3.58 27.19 -6.41
N LEU A 66 -2.36 26.93 -6.87
CA LEU A 66 -1.38 27.99 -7.17
C LEU A 66 -1.76 28.79 -8.42
N LEU A 67 -2.37 28.14 -9.43
CA LEU A 67 -2.82 28.80 -10.67
C LEU A 67 -4.10 29.64 -10.51
N LEU A 68 -4.93 29.32 -9.51
CA LEU A 68 -6.20 30.01 -9.23
C LEU A 68 -6.08 31.09 -8.14
N LYS A 69 -4.87 31.35 -7.66
CA LYS A 69 -4.55 32.49 -6.79
C LYS A 69 -4.04 33.65 -7.64
#